data_AF-A0A1B8DWU0-F1
#
_entry.id   AF-A0A1B8DWU0-F1
#
_cell.length_a   1.000
_cell.length_b   1.000
_cell.length_c   1.000
_cell.angle_alpha   90.00
_cell.angle_beta   90.00
_cell.angle_gamma   90.00
#
_symmetry.space_group_name_H-M   'P 1'
#
loop_
_entity.id
_entity.type
_entity.pdbx_description
1 polymer ?
#
loop_
_entity_poly.entity_id
_entity_poly.type
_entity_poly.pdbx_seq_one_letter_code
_entity_poly.pdbx_strand_id
1 'polypeptide(L)'
;MEANPITFLRTIEHVKYAEPSCCLPRAPQSSQWATEHMFRHALICLIVPLKDGMDRHKMVVMALVHDITDFRPWGDDQERKLLNMDYLACNLPLETANYLKAYWKEYWEGQTPEAQLAQEICAFEHMVALEEEGIPCEDSIQRILSSSHLQTWMALMDTSKDEMVALRNGASLGPSYWDDPEKNKLLLADVINTKKTASSPLPFIRMLRDMSTMKRKGWIERNMKEANVESIASHSWGVALICLLFSPKDKAVICAILGLVHDLGEIVVGDVTPADCIAPKDKQLHERFGQKFLAHLSLTDAVESYFKEFEDCRSIAAQITHEADSLECRIQAVIYILRYPQLKGLLEFLNPQLLPVYFKGLTSLLSHEESSLKDTRPDLTIIFVIGGPGVGKDTQCNRLADKFGFCHIPTGGLLREEIKQRPDSRHTKFLEASIALGFNVPAELMISLITAAAKGRELILNGFPRNFDQLLTFEQLVSPCYSTLLLDCPDEILRARHRKRAASSSRSDDSIIEKRLKDYHGEQHLRDYLQGRGPFETVDSTGSEEEVYILAKEGIELLIKPREPV
;
A
#
# COMPACT_ATOMS: atom_id res chain seq x y z
N MET A 1 -3.67 13.74 -22.63
CA MET A 1 -3.20 12.48 -22.02
C MET A 1 -4.36 11.51 -22.08
N GLU A 2 -4.12 10.24 -22.33
CA GLU A 2 -5.15 9.22 -22.12
C GLU A 2 -5.52 9.18 -20.63
N ALA A 3 -6.80 8.99 -20.32
CA ALA A 3 -7.25 8.93 -18.94
C ALA A 3 -6.63 7.72 -18.24
N ASN A 4 -6.03 7.92 -17.07
CA ASN A 4 -5.50 6.84 -16.24
C ASN A 4 -6.25 6.79 -14.90
N PRO A 5 -7.27 5.92 -14.76
CA PRO A 5 -8.01 5.75 -13.52
C PRO A 5 -7.14 5.38 -12.31
N ILE A 6 -5.99 4.72 -12.50
CA ILE A 6 -5.06 4.42 -11.41
C ILE A 6 -4.43 5.70 -10.87
N THR A 7 -4.10 6.66 -11.74
CA THR A 7 -3.65 7.99 -11.31
C THR A 7 -4.73 8.72 -10.51
N PHE A 8 -6.01 8.62 -10.91
CA PHE A 8 -7.12 9.14 -10.11
C PHE A 8 -7.16 8.50 -8.73
N LEU A 9 -7.14 7.16 -8.65
CA LEU A 9 -7.19 6.40 -7.40
C LEU A 9 -5.99 6.74 -6.48
N ARG A 10 -4.80 6.93 -7.04
CA ARG A 10 -3.62 7.40 -6.29
C ARG A 10 -3.72 8.86 -5.83
N THR A 11 -4.42 9.71 -6.59
CA THR A 11 -4.62 11.11 -6.21
C THR A 11 -5.59 11.21 -5.04
N ILE A 12 -6.71 10.51 -5.09
CA ILE A 12 -7.71 10.53 -4.00
C ILE A 12 -7.15 9.92 -2.71
N GLU A 13 -6.09 9.12 -2.79
CA GLU A 13 -5.36 8.65 -1.61
C GLU A 13 -4.64 9.78 -0.90
N HIS A 14 -4.28 10.87 -1.58
CA HIS A 14 -3.87 12.09 -0.89
C HIS A 14 -5.04 12.80 -0.18
N VAL A 15 -6.30 12.57 -0.60
CA VAL A 15 -7.50 13.02 0.15
C VAL A 15 -7.62 12.25 1.46
N LYS A 16 -7.28 10.94 1.48
CA LYS A 16 -7.09 10.19 2.72
C LYS A 16 -6.04 10.82 3.63
N TYR A 17 -5.26 11.82 3.21
CA TYR A 17 -4.34 12.54 4.10
C TYR A 17 -4.60 14.03 4.29
N ALA A 18 -5.78 14.50 3.88
CA ALA A 18 -6.15 15.91 3.96
C ALA A 18 -7.15 16.21 5.09
N GLU A 19 -7.10 17.45 5.57
CA GLU A 19 -8.11 18.05 6.45
C GLU A 19 -9.32 18.48 5.59
N PRO A 20 -10.58 18.20 5.97
CA PRO A 20 -11.72 18.67 5.20
C PRO A 20 -11.95 20.16 5.35
N SER A 21 -12.40 20.75 4.27
CA SER A 21 -12.55 22.20 4.13
C SER A 21 -13.92 22.72 4.55
N CYS A 22 -14.92 21.86 4.75
CA CYS A 22 -16.30 22.32 4.79
C CYS A 22 -16.73 23.02 6.09
N CYS A 23 -16.07 22.82 7.25
CA CYS A 23 -16.41 23.54 8.50
C CYS A 23 -15.28 23.76 9.54
N LEU A 24 -14.01 23.39 9.30
CA LEU A 24 -13.00 23.33 10.38
C LEU A 24 -11.67 24.03 10.11
N PRO A 25 -11.50 25.29 10.51
CA PRO A 25 -10.20 25.97 10.50
C PRO A 25 -9.22 25.50 11.60
N ARG A 26 -9.64 24.61 12.52
CA ARG A 26 -8.92 24.31 13.78
C ARG A 26 -9.06 22.87 14.31
N ALA A 27 -9.34 21.88 13.47
CA ALA A 27 -9.36 20.48 13.91
C ALA A 27 -7.93 19.91 14.08
N PRO A 28 -7.70 18.96 14.98
CA PRO A 28 -6.38 18.34 15.16
C PRO A 28 -5.88 17.66 13.87
N GLN A 29 -4.58 17.81 13.62
CA GLN A 29 -3.83 17.39 12.43
C GLN A 29 -3.71 15.86 12.26
N SER A 30 -4.82 15.13 12.28
CA SER A 30 -4.82 13.72 11.88
C SER A 30 -4.99 13.64 10.37
N SER A 31 -4.06 12.96 9.72
CA SER A 31 -3.95 12.90 8.28
C SER A 31 -4.95 11.89 7.68
N GLN A 32 -6.22 11.81 8.11
CA GLN A 32 -7.26 10.90 7.52
C GLN A 32 -8.71 11.43 7.54
N TRP A 33 -8.88 12.65 8.05
CA TRP A 33 -10.18 13.15 8.49
C TRP A 33 -11.20 13.34 7.35
N ALA A 34 -10.77 13.73 6.13
CA ALA A 34 -11.70 13.97 5.01
C ALA A 34 -12.44 12.70 4.54
N THR A 35 -11.75 11.57 4.43
CA THR A 35 -12.38 10.31 4.00
C THR A 35 -13.24 9.68 5.06
N GLU A 36 -12.82 9.78 6.33
CA GLU A 36 -13.59 9.33 7.48
C GLU A 36 -14.88 10.15 7.63
N HIS A 37 -14.80 11.46 7.40
CA HIS A 37 -15.95 12.35 7.31
C HIS A 37 -16.93 11.93 6.22
N MET A 38 -16.46 11.81 4.96
CA MET A 38 -17.32 11.40 3.84
C MET A 38 -17.96 10.02 4.07
N PHE A 39 -17.25 9.09 4.72
CA PHE A 39 -17.79 7.80 5.14
C PHE A 39 -18.96 7.95 6.12
N ARG A 40 -18.75 8.65 7.24
CA ARG A 40 -19.78 8.86 8.27
C ARG A 40 -20.97 9.62 7.69
N HIS A 41 -20.71 10.68 6.93
CA HIS A 41 -21.74 11.49 6.28
C HIS A 41 -22.63 10.64 5.36
N ALA A 42 -22.03 9.79 4.52
CA ALA A 42 -22.77 8.90 3.63
C ALA A 42 -23.64 7.89 4.39
N LEU A 43 -23.14 7.32 5.49
CA LEU A 43 -23.91 6.41 6.33
C LEU A 43 -25.05 7.11 7.08
N ILE A 44 -24.86 8.35 7.53
CA ILE A 44 -25.93 9.13 8.15
C ILE A 44 -27.03 9.41 7.12
N CYS A 45 -26.68 9.80 5.89
CA CYS A 45 -27.63 9.91 4.78
C CYS A 45 -28.39 8.59 4.53
N LEU A 46 -27.74 7.44 4.72
CA LEU A 46 -28.36 6.12 4.57
C LEU A 46 -29.40 5.82 5.65
N ILE A 47 -29.28 6.37 6.87
CA ILE A 47 -30.18 6.04 7.99
C ILE A 47 -31.16 7.15 8.36
N VAL A 48 -30.96 8.40 7.93
CA VAL A 48 -31.86 9.52 8.29
C VAL A 48 -33.28 9.29 7.72
N PRO A 49 -34.36 9.48 8.51
CA PRO A 49 -35.72 9.42 8.01
C PRO A 49 -35.97 10.50 6.97
N LEU A 50 -36.58 10.13 5.84
CA LEU A 50 -36.84 11.04 4.73
C LEU A 50 -38.33 11.40 4.66
N LYS A 51 -38.62 12.61 4.21
CA LYS A 51 -39.96 13.02 3.73
C LYS A 51 -40.26 12.32 2.40
N ASP A 52 -41.54 12.13 2.10
CA ASP A 52 -41.99 11.49 0.87
C ASP A 52 -41.40 12.15 -0.39
N GLY A 53 -40.88 11.33 -1.30
CA GLY A 53 -40.37 11.76 -2.61
C GLY A 53 -38.87 12.10 -2.66
N MET A 54 -38.14 12.12 -1.53
CA MET A 54 -36.69 12.32 -1.55
C MET A 54 -35.92 11.04 -1.92
N ASP A 55 -34.86 11.20 -2.70
CA ASP A 55 -33.98 10.09 -3.10
C ASP A 55 -32.81 9.90 -2.11
N ARG A 56 -32.95 8.88 -1.25
CA ARG A 56 -31.91 8.44 -0.29
C ARG A 56 -30.58 8.13 -0.97
N HIS A 57 -30.63 7.39 -2.07
CA HIS A 57 -29.45 6.90 -2.77
C HIS A 57 -28.66 8.07 -3.36
N LYS A 58 -29.37 9.06 -3.91
CA LYS A 58 -28.77 10.30 -4.38
C LYS A 58 -28.02 11.06 -3.28
N MET A 59 -28.61 11.18 -2.09
CA MET A 59 -27.97 11.83 -0.94
C MET A 59 -26.70 11.10 -0.48
N VAL A 60 -26.74 9.77 -0.43
CA VAL A 60 -25.57 8.95 -0.09
C VAL A 60 -24.42 9.21 -1.08
N VAL A 61 -24.71 9.26 -2.38
CA VAL A 61 -23.69 9.52 -3.41
C VAL A 61 -23.11 10.93 -3.27
N MET A 62 -23.95 11.95 -3.04
CA MET A 62 -23.47 13.31 -2.82
C MET A 62 -22.54 13.40 -1.60
N ALA A 63 -22.94 12.79 -0.48
CA ALA A 63 -22.14 12.75 0.73
C ALA A 63 -20.80 12.01 0.52
N LEU A 64 -20.80 10.92 -0.28
CA LEU A 64 -19.60 10.14 -0.57
C LEU A 64 -18.50 10.92 -1.32
N VAL A 65 -18.88 11.94 -2.09
CA VAL A 65 -17.95 12.63 -3.01
C VAL A 65 -17.73 14.11 -2.71
N HIS A 66 -18.45 14.72 -1.76
CA HIS A 66 -18.49 16.18 -1.64
C HIS A 66 -17.13 16.84 -1.35
N ASP A 67 -16.30 16.21 -0.52
CA ASP A 67 -14.96 16.67 -0.14
C ASP A 67 -13.85 15.93 -0.91
N ILE A 68 -14.18 15.23 -2.00
CA ILE A 68 -13.19 14.52 -2.84
C ILE A 68 -12.15 15.46 -3.45
N THR A 69 -12.46 16.75 -3.53
CA THR A 69 -11.57 17.81 -4.05
C THR A 69 -10.61 18.36 -3.01
N ASP A 70 -10.68 17.92 -1.75
CA ASP A 70 -9.93 18.53 -0.65
C ASP A 70 -8.51 17.94 -0.49
N PHE A 71 -7.91 17.38 -1.54
CA PHE A 71 -6.48 17.03 -1.52
C PHE A 71 -5.61 18.29 -1.68
N ARG A 72 -4.52 18.38 -0.90
CA ARG A 72 -3.61 19.56 -0.90
C ARG A 72 -2.54 19.47 -1.99
N PRO A 73 -2.65 20.31 -3.03
CA PRO A 73 -1.45 20.94 -3.59
C PRO A 73 -1.49 22.49 -3.59
N TRP A 74 -2.66 23.11 -3.38
CA TRP A 74 -2.89 24.57 -3.42
C TRP A 74 -4.05 24.90 -2.43
N GLY A 75 -3.92 25.91 -1.55
CA GLY A 75 -4.75 26.08 -0.31
C GLY A 75 -6.27 26.33 -0.42
N ASP A 76 -6.91 27.10 0.49
CA ASP A 76 -8.39 27.22 0.61
C ASP A 76 -9.10 28.33 -0.23
N ASP A 77 -9.55 28.06 -1.46
CA ASP A 77 -10.54 28.94 -2.16
C ASP A 77 -11.47 28.13 -3.11
N GLN A 78 -12.68 28.61 -3.37
CA GLN A 78 -13.73 27.97 -4.18
C GLN A 78 -13.29 27.72 -5.65
N GLU A 79 -12.50 28.63 -6.23
CA GLU A 79 -11.87 28.41 -7.55
C GLU A 79 -10.94 27.19 -7.55
N ARG A 80 -10.33 26.84 -6.41
CA ARG A 80 -9.39 25.70 -6.30
C ARG A 80 -10.11 24.37 -6.24
N LYS A 81 -11.28 24.31 -5.60
CA LYS A 81 -12.12 23.10 -5.60
C LYS A 81 -12.53 22.70 -7.02
N LEU A 82 -12.86 23.68 -7.85
CA LEU A 82 -13.16 23.44 -9.27
C LEU A 82 -11.94 22.94 -10.05
N LEU A 83 -10.76 23.53 -9.83
CA LEU A 83 -9.50 23.08 -10.44
C LEU A 83 -9.12 21.66 -10.00
N ASN A 84 -9.27 21.34 -8.72
CA ASN A 84 -9.03 19.98 -8.19
C ASN A 84 -10.01 18.98 -8.81
N MET A 85 -11.29 19.35 -8.96
CA MET A 85 -12.27 18.52 -9.67
C MET A 85 -11.88 18.32 -11.14
N ASP A 86 -11.41 19.36 -11.83
CA ASP A 86 -10.93 19.24 -13.20
C ASP A 86 -9.71 18.32 -13.32
N TYR A 87 -8.75 18.43 -12.39
CA TYR A 87 -7.61 17.52 -12.30
C TYR A 87 -8.04 16.07 -12.12
N LEU A 88 -8.94 15.80 -11.17
CA LEU A 88 -9.48 14.46 -10.94
C LEU A 88 -10.20 13.92 -12.19
N ALA A 89 -11.06 14.74 -12.79
CA ALA A 89 -11.82 14.39 -13.99
C ALA A 89 -10.93 14.07 -15.20
N CYS A 90 -9.76 14.71 -15.34
CA CYS A 90 -8.82 14.43 -16.44
C CYS A 90 -8.23 13.01 -16.39
N ASN A 91 -8.25 12.37 -15.21
CA ASN A 91 -7.75 11.02 -15.01
C ASN A 91 -8.85 9.95 -15.15
N LEU A 92 -10.10 10.36 -15.41
CA LEU A 92 -11.25 9.46 -15.53
C LEU A 92 -11.78 9.40 -16.97
N PRO A 93 -12.40 8.28 -17.40
CA PRO A 93 -13.18 8.24 -18.63
C PRO A 93 -14.26 9.33 -18.61
N LEU A 94 -14.53 9.96 -19.76
CA LEU A 94 -15.40 11.13 -19.86
C LEU A 94 -16.79 10.94 -19.21
N GLU A 95 -17.41 9.77 -19.41
CA GLU A 95 -18.70 9.45 -18.81
C GLU A 95 -18.63 9.39 -17.28
N THR A 96 -17.60 8.73 -16.73
CA THR A 96 -17.37 8.64 -15.28
C THR A 96 -17.01 10.00 -14.68
N ALA A 97 -16.21 10.81 -15.39
CA ALA A 97 -15.89 12.16 -14.99
C ALA A 97 -17.13 13.06 -14.90
N ASN A 98 -18.00 13.00 -15.92
CA ASN A 98 -19.26 13.74 -15.94
C ASN A 98 -20.21 13.27 -14.83
N TYR A 99 -20.27 11.96 -14.59
CA TYR A 99 -21.07 11.37 -13.51
C TYR A 99 -20.62 11.88 -12.13
N LEU A 100 -19.31 11.82 -11.83
CA LEU A 100 -18.75 12.36 -10.58
C LEU A 100 -19.02 13.87 -10.43
N LYS A 101 -18.73 14.65 -11.49
CA LYS A 101 -18.93 16.10 -11.51
C LYS A 101 -20.39 16.49 -11.26
N ALA A 102 -21.35 15.74 -11.77
CA ALA A 102 -22.77 16.04 -11.60
C ALA A 102 -23.18 16.01 -10.11
N TYR A 103 -22.88 14.94 -9.38
CA TYR A 103 -23.22 14.84 -7.96
C TYR A 103 -22.44 15.83 -7.10
N TRP A 104 -21.15 15.98 -7.36
CA TRP A 104 -20.32 16.93 -6.63
C TRP A 104 -20.83 18.37 -6.81
N LYS A 105 -21.13 18.76 -8.05
CA LYS A 105 -21.67 20.09 -8.36
C LYS A 105 -23.04 20.30 -7.72
N GLU A 106 -23.93 19.32 -7.82
CA GLU A 106 -25.27 19.42 -7.22
C GLU A 106 -25.20 19.62 -5.70
N TYR A 107 -24.32 18.87 -5.02
CA TYR A 107 -24.09 19.06 -3.59
C TYR A 107 -23.68 20.51 -3.27
N TRP A 108 -22.68 21.05 -3.96
CA TRP A 108 -22.15 22.38 -3.66
C TRP A 108 -23.09 23.53 -4.09
N GLU A 109 -23.89 23.34 -5.14
CA GLU A 109 -24.92 24.32 -5.53
C GLU A 109 -26.08 24.38 -4.52
N GLY A 110 -26.40 23.28 -3.84
CA GLY A 110 -27.39 23.25 -2.76
C GLY A 110 -28.82 23.63 -3.19
N GLN A 111 -29.15 23.45 -4.47
CA GLN A 111 -30.43 23.87 -5.04
C GLN A 111 -31.54 22.81 -4.91
N THR A 112 -31.17 21.54 -4.74
CA THR A 112 -32.12 20.43 -4.63
C THR A 112 -32.43 20.11 -3.15
N PRO A 113 -33.63 19.60 -2.83
CA PRO A 113 -33.96 19.17 -1.47
C PRO A 113 -32.97 18.14 -0.90
N GLU A 114 -32.52 17.20 -1.74
CA GLU A 114 -31.53 16.20 -1.38
C GLU A 114 -30.17 16.83 -1.04
N ALA A 115 -29.70 17.79 -1.84
CA ALA A 115 -28.43 18.48 -1.57
C ALA A 115 -28.51 19.33 -0.29
N GLN A 116 -29.61 20.04 -0.07
CA GLN A 116 -29.83 20.83 1.14
C GLN A 116 -29.84 19.95 2.38
N LEU A 117 -30.58 18.84 2.35
CA LEU A 117 -30.61 17.91 3.48
C LEU A 117 -29.25 17.22 3.70
N ALA A 118 -28.52 16.87 2.63
CA ALA A 118 -27.17 16.33 2.76
C ALA A 118 -26.22 17.35 3.42
N GLN A 119 -26.27 18.64 3.05
CA GLN A 119 -25.49 19.69 3.71
C GLN A 119 -25.89 19.92 5.17
N GLU A 120 -27.19 19.81 5.49
CA GLU A 120 -27.66 19.86 6.88
C GLU A 120 -27.12 18.66 7.69
N ILE A 121 -27.12 17.45 7.11
CA ILE A 121 -26.51 16.27 7.74
C ILE A 121 -25.01 16.47 7.97
N CYS A 122 -24.30 17.07 7.01
CA CYS A 122 -22.87 17.38 7.16
C CYS A 122 -22.63 18.30 8.36
N ALA A 123 -23.42 19.37 8.49
CA ALA A 123 -23.33 20.30 9.62
C ALA A 123 -23.71 19.62 10.96
N PHE A 124 -24.67 18.71 10.93
CA PHE A 124 -25.10 17.94 12.08
C PHE A 124 -23.98 17.02 12.59
N GLU A 125 -23.35 16.26 11.70
CA GLU A 125 -22.25 15.36 12.01
C GLU A 125 -21.06 16.12 12.63
N HIS A 126 -20.69 17.26 12.06
CA HIS A 126 -19.63 18.11 12.61
C HIS A 126 -19.96 18.66 14.00
N MET A 127 -21.22 19.08 14.22
CA MET A 127 -21.65 19.53 15.54
C MET A 127 -21.46 18.43 16.59
N VAL A 128 -21.83 17.19 16.26
CA VAL A 128 -21.61 16.03 17.15
C VAL A 128 -20.11 15.78 17.38
N ALA A 129 -19.30 15.82 16.33
CA ALA A 129 -17.85 15.57 16.43
C ALA A 129 -17.12 16.62 17.27
N LEU A 130 -17.50 17.90 17.15
CA LEU A 130 -16.80 19.01 17.77
C LEU A 130 -17.22 19.26 19.22
N GLU A 131 -18.45 18.89 19.59
CA GLU A 131 -18.88 18.87 20.99
C GLU A 131 -18.03 17.90 21.82
N GLU A 132 -17.71 16.72 21.28
CA GLU A 132 -16.86 15.72 21.93
C GLU A 132 -15.40 16.19 22.09
N GLU A 133 -14.92 17.10 21.22
CA GLU A 133 -13.59 17.73 21.33
C GLU A 133 -13.61 19.04 22.14
N GLY A 134 -14.78 19.48 22.62
CA GLY A 134 -14.94 20.72 23.36
C GLY A 134 -14.74 21.99 22.52
N ILE A 135 -14.89 21.89 21.19
CA ILE A 135 -14.70 22.98 20.23
C ILE A 135 -16.08 23.46 19.74
N PRO A 136 -16.53 24.68 20.05
CA PRO A 136 -17.80 25.18 19.52
C PRO A 136 -17.71 25.43 18.01
N CYS A 137 -18.68 24.95 17.23
CA CYS A 137 -18.83 25.28 15.81
C CYS A 137 -20.07 26.16 15.58
N GLU A 138 -19.89 27.47 15.73
CA GLU A 138 -20.98 28.44 15.64
C GLU A 138 -21.73 28.35 14.30
N ASP A 139 -21.00 28.17 13.19
CA ASP A 139 -21.57 28.08 11.84
C ASP A 139 -22.42 26.82 11.62
N SER A 140 -21.94 25.65 12.07
CA SER A 140 -22.68 24.39 11.94
C SER A 140 -23.96 24.41 12.78
N ILE A 141 -23.87 24.89 14.02
CA ILE A 141 -25.03 25.00 14.91
C ILE A 141 -26.03 26.01 14.36
N GLN A 142 -25.57 27.14 13.82
CA GLN A 142 -26.44 28.13 13.19
C GLN A 142 -27.16 27.56 11.96
N ARG A 143 -26.49 26.72 11.16
CA ARG A 143 -27.10 26.04 10.00
C ARG A 143 -28.21 25.08 10.44
N ILE A 144 -27.99 24.30 11.50
CA ILE A 144 -29.02 23.40 12.06
C ILE A 144 -30.18 24.19 12.67
N LEU A 145 -29.92 25.25 13.43
CA LEU A 145 -30.95 26.10 14.03
C LEU A 145 -31.82 26.80 12.98
N SER A 146 -31.29 27.05 11.79
CA SER A 146 -32.00 27.63 10.65
C SER A 146 -32.62 26.59 9.70
N SER A 147 -32.42 25.30 9.96
CA SER A 147 -32.93 24.21 9.12
C SER A 147 -34.47 24.09 9.19
N SER A 148 -35.08 23.81 8.04
CA SER A 148 -36.50 23.43 7.96
C SER A 148 -36.81 22.05 8.58
N HIS A 149 -35.76 21.29 8.91
CA HIS A 149 -35.79 19.98 9.57
C HIS A 149 -35.37 20.07 11.05
N LEU A 150 -35.28 21.26 11.65
CA LEU A 150 -34.85 21.45 13.05
C LEU A 150 -35.60 20.54 14.05
N GLN A 151 -36.90 20.35 13.88
CA GLN A 151 -37.68 19.44 14.74
C GLN A 151 -37.21 17.98 14.63
N THR A 152 -36.84 17.55 13.42
CA THR A 152 -36.21 16.24 13.21
C THR A 152 -34.87 16.19 13.94
N TRP A 153 -33.99 17.17 13.76
CA TRP A 153 -32.67 17.19 14.42
C TRP A 153 -32.76 17.21 15.95
N MET A 154 -33.68 18.00 16.51
CA MET A 154 -33.95 18.06 17.95
C MET A 154 -34.47 16.73 18.49
N ALA A 155 -35.42 16.10 17.81
CA ALA A 155 -35.94 14.79 18.19
C ALA A 155 -34.86 13.69 18.09
N LEU A 156 -34.00 13.76 17.07
CA LEU A 156 -32.90 12.81 16.87
C LEU A 156 -31.80 12.96 17.94
N MET A 157 -31.60 14.14 18.54
CA MET A 157 -30.61 14.32 19.62
C MET A 157 -31.23 14.27 21.02
N ASP A 158 -32.52 14.03 21.16
CA ASP A 158 -33.22 14.14 22.46
C ASP A 158 -32.90 15.46 23.20
N THR A 159 -32.87 16.56 22.44
CA THR A 159 -32.48 17.89 22.94
C THR A 159 -33.55 18.95 22.64
N SER A 160 -33.54 20.01 23.44
CA SER A 160 -34.35 21.19 23.27
C SER A 160 -33.66 22.25 22.40
N LYS A 161 -34.46 23.18 21.87
CA LYS A 161 -33.93 24.31 21.09
C LYS A 161 -33.05 25.22 21.94
N ASP A 162 -33.37 25.36 23.23
CA ASP A 162 -32.62 26.19 24.17
C ASP A 162 -31.25 25.58 24.48
N GLU A 163 -31.15 24.25 24.57
CA GLU A 163 -29.88 23.52 24.69
C GLU A 163 -29.00 23.66 23.44
N MET A 164 -29.57 23.55 22.23
CA MET A 164 -28.84 23.83 20.99
C MET A 164 -28.34 25.30 20.91
N VAL A 165 -29.13 26.26 21.37
CA VAL A 165 -28.72 27.67 21.43
C VAL A 165 -27.63 27.90 22.49
N ALA A 166 -27.65 27.16 23.60
CA ALA A 166 -26.60 27.21 24.61
C ALA A 166 -25.25 26.70 24.04
N LEU A 167 -25.26 25.58 23.30
CA LEU A 167 -24.09 25.06 22.59
C LEU A 167 -23.49 26.10 21.62
N ARG A 168 -24.33 26.81 20.86
CA ARG A 168 -23.89 27.89 19.95
C ARG A 168 -23.11 28.99 20.69
N ASN A 169 -23.53 29.34 21.91
CA ASN A 169 -22.94 30.42 22.69
C ASN A 169 -21.70 29.95 23.50
N GLY A 170 -21.12 28.79 23.16
CA GLY A 170 -19.91 28.26 23.81
C GLY A 170 -20.17 27.59 25.16
N ALA A 171 -21.42 27.26 25.49
CA ALA A 171 -21.69 26.42 26.66
C ALA A 171 -21.23 24.99 26.37
N SER A 172 -20.42 24.42 27.25
CA SER A 172 -20.23 22.96 27.30
C SER A 172 -21.45 22.36 28.00
N LEU A 173 -22.14 21.39 27.37
CA LEU A 173 -23.17 20.59 28.05
C LEU A 173 -22.59 19.64 29.12
N GLY A 174 -21.27 19.72 29.36
CA GLY A 174 -20.52 18.97 30.36
C GLY A 174 -20.24 17.52 29.95
N PRO A 175 -19.30 16.83 30.62
CA PRO A 175 -19.01 15.41 30.36
C PRO A 175 -20.24 14.50 30.57
N SER A 176 -21.20 14.95 31.39
CA SER A 176 -22.31 14.13 31.90
C SER A 176 -23.47 13.93 30.93
N TYR A 177 -23.58 14.76 29.89
CA TYR A 177 -24.67 14.60 28.93
C TYR A 177 -24.35 13.47 27.94
N TRP A 178 -23.06 13.29 27.59
CA TRP A 178 -22.64 12.45 26.46
C TRP A 178 -21.48 11.45 26.71
N ASP A 179 -20.61 11.65 27.71
CA ASP A 179 -19.45 10.79 28.00
C ASP A 179 -19.66 9.81 29.16
N ASP A 180 -20.89 9.67 29.68
CA ASP A 180 -21.16 8.76 30.81
C ASP A 180 -21.19 7.30 30.33
N PRO A 181 -20.15 6.48 30.64
CA PRO A 181 -20.06 5.10 30.16
C PRO A 181 -21.16 4.22 30.75
N GLU A 182 -21.71 4.57 31.92
CA GLU A 182 -22.83 3.87 32.53
C GLU A 182 -24.15 4.22 31.84
N LYS A 183 -24.37 5.49 31.44
CA LYS A 183 -25.48 5.83 30.54
C LYS A 183 -25.35 5.16 29.18
N ASN A 184 -24.17 5.12 28.58
CA ASN A 184 -23.95 4.42 27.31
C ASN A 184 -24.22 2.92 27.47
N LYS A 185 -23.74 2.26 28.53
CA LYS A 185 -24.10 0.87 28.83
C LYS A 185 -25.59 0.67 29.09
N LEU A 186 -26.26 1.60 29.79
CA LEU A 186 -27.70 1.57 30.03
C LEU A 186 -28.49 1.74 28.74
N LEU A 187 -28.08 2.65 27.86
CA LEU A 187 -28.69 2.88 26.56
C LEU A 187 -28.49 1.67 25.63
N LEU A 188 -27.28 1.09 25.64
CA LEU A 188 -26.99 -0.17 24.94
C LEU A 188 -27.81 -1.33 25.52
N ALA A 189 -27.93 -1.43 26.84
CA ALA A 189 -28.77 -2.44 27.50
C ALA A 189 -30.27 -2.24 27.20
N ASP A 190 -30.75 -1.00 27.13
CA ASP A 190 -32.13 -0.67 26.75
C ASP A 190 -32.39 -0.96 25.28
N VAL A 191 -31.46 -0.65 24.37
CA VAL A 191 -31.55 -1.04 22.95
C VAL A 191 -31.54 -2.56 22.78
N ILE A 192 -30.72 -3.27 23.56
CA ILE A 192 -30.71 -4.74 23.58
C ILE A 192 -32.06 -5.30 24.08
N ASN A 193 -32.69 -4.63 25.05
CA ASN A 193 -33.93 -5.10 25.68
C ASN A 193 -35.22 -4.64 24.96
N THR A 194 -35.15 -3.57 24.16
CA THR A 194 -36.30 -3.01 23.43
C THR A 194 -36.23 -3.40 21.96
N LYS A 195 -37.18 -4.22 21.49
CA LYS A 195 -37.33 -4.60 20.06
C LYS A 195 -37.69 -3.43 19.11
N LYS A 196 -37.49 -2.17 19.51
CA LYS A 196 -37.78 -1.00 18.70
C LYS A 196 -36.47 -0.45 18.15
N THR A 197 -36.45 -0.12 16.86
CA THR A 197 -35.51 0.83 16.26
C THR A 197 -35.26 2.00 17.22
N ALA A 198 -34.01 2.33 17.49
CA ALA A 198 -33.65 3.41 18.41
C ALA A 198 -34.43 4.71 18.10
N SER A 199 -34.81 5.48 19.12
CA SER A 199 -35.46 6.79 18.92
C SER A 199 -34.50 7.87 18.42
N SER A 200 -33.19 7.61 18.47
CA SER A 200 -32.10 8.50 18.14
C SER A 200 -31.00 7.75 17.38
N PRO A 201 -30.45 8.31 16.28
CA PRO A 201 -29.30 7.75 15.56
C PRO A 201 -27.97 8.07 16.25
N LEU A 202 -27.98 8.88 17.31
CA LEU A 202 -26.76 9.38 17.94
C LEU A 202 -25.82 8.27 18.44
N PRO A 203 -26.32 7.18 19.08
CA PRO A 203 -25.45 6.06 19.46
C PRO A 203 -24.79 5.41 18.25
N PHE A 204 -25.54 5.24 17.16
CA PHE A 204 -24.99 4.72 15.90
C PHE A 204 -23.91 5.66 15.34
N ILE A 205 -24.17 6.97 15.29
CA ILE A 205 -23.23 7.99 14.80
C ILE A 205 -21.93 7.99 15.61
N ARG A 206 -22.01 7.87 16.93
CA ARG A 206 -20.83 7.74 17.80
C ARG A 206 -20.03 6.50 17.51
N MET A 207 -20.69 5.36 17.36
CA MET A 207 -20.02 4.11 17.01
C MET A 207 -19.32 4.17 15.64
N LEU A 208 -19.84 4.94 14.67
CA LEU A 208 -19.13 5.15 13.40
C LEU A 208 -17.78 5.86 13.56
N ARG A 209 -17.61 6.65 14.63
CA ARG A 209 -16.31 7.28 14.96
C ARG A 209 -15.26 6.23 15.31
N ASP A 210 -15.64 5.16 16.00
CA ASP A 210 -14.70 4.10 16.38
C ASP A 210 -14.04 3.50 15.13
N MET A 211 -14.81 3.28 14.07
CA MET A 211 -14.29 2.80 12.77
C MET A 211 -13.29 3.76 12.11
N SER A 212 -13.41 5.06 12.39
CA SER A 212 -12.47 6.09 11.94
C SER A 212 -11.15 6.04 12.73
N THR A 213 -11.17 5.52 13.96
CA THR A 213 -9.97 5.37 14.78
C THR A 213 -9.29 4.01 14.62
N MET A 214 -10.05 2.95 14.32
CA MET A 214 -9.54 1.60 14.14
C MET A 214 -8.70 1.50 12.87
N LYS A 215 -7.43 1.15 13.03
CA LYS A 215 -6.48 0.97 11.93
C LYS A 215 -6.49 -0.46 11.42
N ARG A 216 -6.31 -0.61 10.10
CA ARG A 216 -6.24 -1.90 9.41
C ARG A 216 -5.04 -2.72 9.91
N LYS A 217 -5.31 -3.70 10.76
CA LYS A 217 -4.36 -4.50 11.53
C LYS A 217 -3.42 -5.30 10.64
N GLY A 218 -3.91 -5.77 9.48
CA GLY A 218 -3.10 -6.48 8.50
C GLY A 218 -1.81 -5.73 8.13
N TRP A 219 -1.88 -4.41 7.94
CA TRP A 219 -0.69 -3.60 7.62
C TRP A 219 0.25 -3.44 8.81
N ILE A 220 -0.29 -3.25 10.01
CA ILE A 220 0.48 -3.07 11.25
C ILE A 220 1.34 -4.30 11.52
N GLU A 221 0.78 -5.49 11.32
CA GLU A 221 1.51 -6.76 11.44
C GLU A 221 2.69 -6.88 10.47
N ARG A 222 2.73 -6.06 9.40
CA ARG A 222 3.83 -5.99 8.42
C ARG A 222 4.76 -4.80 8.67
N ASN A 223 4.81 -4.34 9.93
CA ASN A 223 5.68 -3.28 10.43
C ASN A 223 5.33 -1.87 9.93
N MET A 224 4.12 -1.64 9.43
CA MET A 224 3.62 -0.29 9.25
C MET A 224 3.36 0.35 10.61
N LYS A 225 3.77 1.61 10.78
CA LYS A 225 3.42 2.38 11.98
C LYS A 225 1.93 2.70 11.93
N GLU A 226 1.23 2.50 13.03
CA GLU A 226 -0.22 2.76 13.16
C GLU A 226 -0.64 4.15 12.64
N ALA A 227 0.15 5.20 12.94
CA ALA A 227 -0.10 6.56 12.44
C ALA A 227 -0.05 6.71 10.90
N ASN A 228 0.54 5.75 10.19
CA ASN A 228 0.66 5.74 8.73
C ASN A 228 -0.35 4.79 8.06
N VAL A 229 -1.13 4.04 8.84
CA VAL A 229 -2.10 3.06 8.36
C VAL A 229 -3.47 3.72 8.27
N GLU A 230 -4.24 3.38 7.24
CA GLU A 230 -5.60 3.83 7.01
C GLU A 230 -6.57 3.22 8.02
N SER A 231 -7.61 3.98 8.35
CA SER A 231 -8.70 3.46 9.16
C SER A 231 -9.61 2.53 8.34
N ILE A 232 -10.35 1.68 9.03
CA ILE A 232 -11.36 0.81 8.40
C ILE A 232 -12.41 1.67 7.68
N ALA A 233 -12.75 2.85 8.22
CA ALA A 233 -13.63 3.82 7.58
C ALA A 233 -13.06 4.34 6.24
N SER A 234 -11.77 4.70 6.19
CA SER A 234 -11.10 5.12 4.95
C SER A 234 -11.08 4.01 3.90
N HIS A 235 -10.87 2.75 4.33
CA HIS A 235 -10.95 1.58 3.45
C HIS A 235 -12.35 1.40 2.87
N SER A 236 -13.38 1.38 3.72
CA SER A 236 -14.78 1.26 3.30
C SER A 236 -15.23 2.38 2.36
N TRP A 237 -14.79 3.61 2.60
CA TRP A 237 -14.99 4.72 1.67
C TRP A 237 -14.32 4.48 0.31
N GLY A 238 -13.09 3.97 0.30
CA GLY A 238 -12.36 3.62 -0.93
C GLY A 238 -13.10 2.57 -1.75
N VAL A 239 -13.60 1.51 -1.11
CA VAL A 239 -14.40 0.45 -1.74
C VAL A 239 -15.67 1.03 -2.35
N ALA A 240 -16.39 1.85 -1.59
CA ALA A 240 -17.62 2.51 -2.04
C ALA A 240 -17.38 3.42 -3.26
N LEU A 241 -16.26 4.16 -3.27
CA LEU A 241 -15.91 5.05 -4.37
C LEU A 241 -15.51 4.28 -5.64
N ILE A 242 -14.73 3.20 -5.51
CA ILE A 242 -14.42 2.30 -6.65
C ILE A 242 -15.72 1.76 -7.24
N CYS A 243 -16.64 1.29 -6.38
CA CYS A 243 -17.95 0.79 -6.79
C CYS A 243 -18.75 1.86 -7.55
N LEU A 244 -18.84 3.08 -7.01
CA LEU A 244 -19.60 4.18 -7.61
C LEU A 244 -19.09 4.53 -9.02
N LEU A 245 -17.76 4.56 -9.20
CA LEU A 245 -17.15 5.09 -10.41
C LEU A 245 -17.01 4.05 -11.52
N PHE A 246 -16.77 2.79 -11.16
CA PHE A 246 -16.32 1.77 -12.12
C PHE A 246 -17.25 0.56 -12.25
N SER A 247 -18.35 0.49 -11.49
CA SER A 247 -19.38 -0.53 -11.71
C SER A 247 -20.34 -0.14 -12.85
N PRO A 248 -21.11 -1.09 -13.40
CA PRO A 248 -22.23 -0.78 -14.30
C PRO A 248 -23.16 0.27 -13.69
N LYS A 249 -23.59 1.26 -14.49
CA LYS A 249 -24.30 2.45 -13.98
C LYS A 249 -25.63 2.14 -13.28
N ASP A 250 -26.31 1.07 -13.68
CA ASP A 250 -27.54 0.60 -13.05
C ASP A 250 -27.31 -0.10 -11.68
N LYS A 251 -26.05 -0.42 -11.35
CA LYS A 251 -25.64 -1.08 -10.11
C LYS A 251 -24.75 -0.22 -9.22
N ALA A 252 -24.10 0.79 -9.77
CA ALA A 252 -23.05 1.57 -9.12
C ALA A 252 -23.43 2.08 -7.73
N VAL A 253 -24.63 2.66 -7.59
CA VAL A 253 -25.07 3.21 -6.31
C VAL A 253 -25.32 2.13 -5.26
N ILE A 254 -25.93 1.01 -5.65
CA ILE A 254 -26.12 -0.12 -4.74
C ILE A 254 -24.77 -0.72 -4.34
N CYS A 255 -23.86 -0.92 -5.29
CA CYS A 255 -22.52 -1.43 -5.00
C CYS A 255 -21.77 -0.51 -4.02
N ALA A 256 -21.91 0.82 -4.19
CA ALA A 256 -21.31 1.80 -3.29
C ALA A 256 -21.90 1.73 -1.88
N ILE A 257 -23.22 1.57 -1.75
CA ILE A 257 -23.88 1.39 -0.45
C ILE A 257 -23.43 0.09 0.21
N LEU A 258 -23.34 -1.02 -0.54
CA LEU A 258 -22.80 -2.29 -0.02
C LEU A 258 -21.36 -2.09 0.48
N GLY A 259 -20.52 -1.37 -0.26
CA GLY A 259 -19.15 -1.02 0.16
C GLY A 259 -19.09 -0.17 1.42
N LEU A 260 -20.07 0.71 1.67
CA LEU A 260 -20.13 1.48 2.92
C LEU A 260 -20.49 0.63 4.14
N VAL A 261 -21.28 -0.43 3.96
CA VAL A 261 -21.82 -1.23 5.08
C VAL A 261 -21.05 -2.51 5.37
N HIS A 262 -20.15 -2.94 4.49
CA HIS A 262 -19.56 -4.28 4.52
C HIS A 262 -18.76 -4.56 5.81
N ASP A 263 -17.92 -3.62 6.24
CA ASP A 263 -17.07 -3.76 7.44
C ASP A 263 -17.69 -3.13 8.70
N LEU A 264 -18.98 -2.75 8.68
CA LEU A 264 -19.61 -2.16 9.87
C LEU A 264 -19.55 -3.08 11.10
N GLY A 265 -19.58 -4.40 10.89
CA GLY A 265 -19.44 -5.38 11.98
C GLY A 265 -18.11 -5.25 12.75
N GLU A 266 -17.04 -4.77 12.10
CA GLU A 266 -15.71 -4.61 12.70
C GLU A 266 -15.69 -3.56 13.81
N ILE A 267 -16.65 -2.63 13.85
CA ILE A 267 -16.80 -1.68 14.97
C ILE A 267 -16.95 -2.41 16.32
N VAL A 268 -17.66 -3.53 16.32
CA VAL A 268 -17.94 -4.30 17.55
C VAL A 268 -16.91 -5.41 17.75
N VAL A 269 -16.45 -6.02 16.67
CA VAL A 269 -15.60 -7.23 16.69
C VAL A 269 -14.11 -6.89 16.70
N GLY A 270 -13.74 -5.74 16.16
CA GLY A 270 -12.38 -5.38 15.77
C GLY A 270 -11.99 -5.96 14.40
N ASP A 271 -10.94 -5.39 13.81
CA ASP A 271 -10.33 -5.92 12.57
C ASP A 271 -9.57 -7.22 12.87
N VAL A 272 -10.19 -8.34 12.52
CA VAL A 272 -9.67 -9.70 12.75
C VAL A 272 -8.86 -10.15 11.54
N THR A 273 -7.59 -10.47 11.76
CA THR A 273 -6.65 -10.94 10.73
C THR A 273 -6.44 -12.46 10.79
N PRO A 274 -5.86 -13.08 9.75
CA PRO A 274 -5.49 -14.49 9.79
C PRO A 274 -4.53 -14.85 10.95
N ALA A 275 -3.76 -13.88 11.46
CA ALA A 275 -2.85 -14.10 12.59
C ALA A 275 -3.58 -14.39 13.91
N ASP A 276 -4.84 -13.96 14.05
CA ASP A 276 -5.65 -14.17 15.25
C ASP A 276 -6.12 -15.62 15.42
N CYS A 277 -5.88 -16.49 14.43
CA CYS A 277 -6.24 -17.91 14.48
C CYS A 277 -7.73 -18.18 14.77
N ILE A 278 -8.61 -17.22 14.44
CA ILE A 278 -10.07 -17.35 14.56
C ILE A 278 -10.59 -18.12 13.33
N ALA A 279 -11.42 -19.14 13.55
CA ALA A 279 -12.01 -19.90 12.45
C ALA A 279 -12.94 -18.99 11.61
N PRO A 280 -12.97 -19.13 10.27
CA PRO A 280 -13.79 -18.26 9.41
C PRO A 280 -15.28 -18.20 9.79
N LYS A 281 -15.84 -19.32 10.28
CA LYS A 281 -17.23 -19.38 10.74
C LYS A 281 -17.49 -18.56 12.00
N ASP A 282 -16.51 -18.49 12.89
CA ASP A 282 -16.61 -17.75 14.15
C ASP A 282 -16.44 -16.25 13.88
N LYS A 283 -15.53 -15.87 12.96
CA LYS A 283 -15.41 -14.49 12.45
C LYS A 283 -16.74 -14.00 11.88
N GLN A 284 -17.34 -14.76 10.95
CA GLN A 284 -18.64 -14.43 10.36
C GLN A 284 -19.76 -14.31 11.40
N LEU A 285 -19.76 -15.17 12.42
CA LEU A 285 -20.76 -15.09 13.49
C LEU A 285 -20.61 -13.81 14.30
N HIS A 286 -19.38 -13.43 14.64
CA HIS A 286 -19.10 -12.20 15.38
C HIS A 286 -19.50 -10.96 14.57
N GLU A 287 -19.13 -10.90 13.29
CA GLU A 287 -19.46 -9.77 12.41
C GLU A 287 -20.97 -9.61 12.26
N ARG A 288 -21.71 -10.72 12.08
CA ARG A 288 -23.18 -10.71 12.05
C ARG A 288 -23.80 -10.23 13.35
N PHE A 289 -23.19 -10.54 14.49
CA PHE A 289 -23.64 -10.01 15.77
C PHE A 289 -23.41 -8.51 15.86
N GLY A 290 -22.20 -8.04 15.54
CA GLY A 290 -21.84 -6.62 15.55
C GLY A 290 -22.73 -5.80 14.62
N GLN A 291 -23.01 -6.33 13.44
CA GLN A 291 -23.87 -5.66 12.49
C GLN A 291 -25.32 -5.62 12.93
N LYS A 292 -25.88 -6.73 13.44
CA LYS A 292 -27.24 -6.72 13.96
C LYS A 292 -27.38 -5.72 15.08
N PHE A 293 -26.39 -5.65 15.96
CA PHE A 293 -26.35 -4.65 17.01
C PHE A 293 -26.40 -3.22 16.46
N LEU A 294 -25.59 -2.90 15.44
CA LEU A 294 -25.62 -1.60 14.77
C LEU A 294 -26.95 -1.31 14.05
N ALA A 295 -27.57 -2.32 13.44
CA ALA A 295 -28.88 -2.17 12.80
C ALA A 295 -29.96 -1.77 13.81
N HIS A 296 -29.92 -2.27 15.05
CA HIS A 296 -30.86 -1.87 16.10
C HIS A 296 -30.67 -0.40 16.53
N LEU A 297 -29.44 0.12 16.41
CA LEU A 297 -29.12 1.52 16.69
C LEU A 297 -29.46 2.45 15.52
N SER A 298 -29.63 1.90 14.31
CA SER A 298 -30.04 2.67 13.15
C SER A 298 -31.55 2.93 13.14
N LEU A 299 -31.95 4.04 12.51
CA LEU A 299 -33.37 4.43 12.43
C LEU A 299 -34.16 3.69 11.35
N THR A 300 -33.48 2.87 10.53
CA THR A 300 -34.08 2.17 9.40
C THR A 300 -33.45 0.80 9.23
N ASP A 301 -34.20 -0.17 8.72
CA ASP A 301 -33.67 -1.52 8.42
C ASP A 301 -32.70 -1.55 7.23
N ALA A 302 -32.37 -0.38 6.64
CA ALA A 302 -31.53 -0.28 5.45
C ALA A 302 -30.15 -0.94 5.67
N VAL A 303 -29.52 -0.68 6.82
CA VAL A 303 -28.18 -1.22 7.14
C VAL A 303 -28.21 -2.75 7.20
N GLU A 304 -29.22 -3.35 7.86
CA GLU A 304 -29.41 -4.81 7.90
C GLU A 304 -29.70 -5.39 6.51
N SER A 305 -30.56 -4.73 5.73
CA SER A 305 -30.89 -5.21 4.39
C SER A 305 -29.66 -5.24 3.47
N TYR A 306 -28.87 -4.16 3.43
CA TYR A 306 -27.69 -4.07 2.57
C TYR A 306 -26.57 -4.99 3.03
N PHE A 307 -26.32 -5.07 4.33
CA PHE A 307 -25.32 -6.00 4.84
C PHE A 307 -25.66 -7.46 4.51
N LYS A 308 -26.93 -7.86 4.69
CA LYS A 308 -27.39 -9.20 4.34
C LYS A 308 -27.20 -9.48 2.85
N GLU A 309 -27.47 -8.50 1.98
CA GLU A 309 -27.24 -8.63 0.54
C GLU A 309 -25.76 -8.87 0.22
N PHE A 310 -24.85 -8.10 0.84
CA PHE A 310 -23.40 -8.26 0.68
C PHE A 310 -22.92 -9.64 1.13
N GLU A 311 -23.34 -10.06 2.34
CA GLU A 311 -23.00 -11.35 2.96
C GLU A 311 -23.48 -12.55 2.16
N ASP A 312 -24.71 -12.51 1.65
CA ASP A 312 -25.27 -13.61 0.88
C ASP A 312 -24.52 -13.81 -0.44
N CYS A 313 -23.86 -12.76 -0.96
CA CYS A 313 -23.05 -12.77 -2.19
C CYS A 313 -23.80 -13.32 -3.42
N ARG A 314 -25.14 -13.25 -3.41
CA ARG A 314 -26.00 -13.76 -4.49
C ARG A 314 -26.31 -12.72 -5.55
N SER A 315 -26.38 -11.44 -5.17
CA SER A 315 -26.68 -10.37 -6.11
C SER A 315 -25.43 -10.00 -6.92
N ILE A 316 -25.65 -9.53 -8.15
CA ILE A 316 -24.56 -9.00 -8.99
C ILE A 316 -23.87 -7.83 -8.28
N ALA A 317 -24.63 -6.99 -7.56
CA ALA A 317 -24.07 -5.87 -6.82
C ALA A 317 -23.13 -6.35 -5.71
N ALA A 318 -23.54 -7.36 -4.92
CA ALA A 318 -22.69 -7.94 -3.89
C ALA A 318 -21.41 -8.55 -4.46
N GLN A 319 -21.50 -9.29 -5.57
CA GLN A 319 -20.34 -9.87 -6.25
C GLN A 319 -19.36 -8.79 -6.73
N ILE A 320 -19.87 -7.71 -7.31
CA ILE A 320 -19.06 -6.54 -7.69
C ILE A 320 -18.39 -5.92 -6.45
N THR A 321 -19.12 -5.73 -5.35
CA THR A 321 -18.56 -5.13 -4.14
C THR A 321 -17.47 -6.00 -3.51
N HIS A 322 -17.62 -7.33 -3.47
CA HIS A 322 -16.54 -8.24 -3.02
C HIS A 322 -15.29 -8.14 -3.89
N GLU A 323 -15.45 -7.99 -5.21
CA GLU A 323 -14.32 -7.73 -6.10
C GLU A 323 -13.69 -6.34 -5.87
N ALA A 324 -14.48 -5.33 -5.54
CA ALA A 324 -14.01 -3.97 -5.26
C ALA A 324 -13.23 -3.90 -3.94
N ASP A 325 -13.66 -4.62 -2.91
CA ASP A 325 -12.94 -4.77 -1.62
C ASP A 325 -11.52 -5.30 -1.84
N SER A 326 -11.42 -6.44 -2.54
CA SER A 326 -10.13 -7.01 -2.96
C SER A 326 -9.28 -6.03 -3.78
N LEU A 327 -9.90 -5.29 -4.71
CA LEU A 327 -9.18 -4.33 -5.56
C LEU A 327 -8.67 -3.12 -4.77
N GLU A 328 -9.45 -2.58 -3.83
CA GLU A 328 -9.05 -1.45 -2.97
C GLU A 328 -7.81 -1.83 -2.15
N CYS A 329 -7.84 -3.01 -1.51
CA CYS A 329 -6.71 -3.51 -0.74
C CYS A 329 -5.43 -3.63 -1.58
N ARG A 330 -5.54 -4.04 -2.85
CA ARG A 330 -4.39 -4.10 -3.78
C ARG A 330 -3.87 -2.72 -4.17
N ILE A 331 -4.76 -1.77 -4.43
CA ILE A 331 -4.37 -0.38 -4.72
C ILE A 331 -3.65 0.22 -3.50
N GLN A 332 -4.18 -0.01 -2.29
CA GLN A 332 -3.57 0.43 -1.04
C GLN A 332 -2.18 -0.20 -0.85
N ALA A 333 -2.02 -1.50 -1.13
CA ALA A 333 -0.72 -2.18 -1.09
C ALA A 333 0.31 -1.50 -2.01
N VAL A 334 -0.05 -1.24 -3.27
CA VAL A 334 0.81 -0.55 -4.25
C VAL A 334 1.27 0.80 -3.69
N ILE A 335 0.37 1.57 -3.10
CA ILE A 335 0.68 2.88 -2.52
C ILE A 335 1.63 2.77 -1.33
N TYR A 336 1.39 1.81 -0.43
CA TYR A 336 2.26 1.58 0.72
C TYR A 336 3.63 1.07 0.33
N ILE A 337 3.73 0.20 -0.67
CA ILE A 337 5.02 -0.24 -1.20
C ILE A 337 5.80 0.93 -1.79
N LEU A 338 5.15 1.80 -2.57
CA LEU A 338 5.78 2.99 -3.14
C LEU A 338 6.23 3.99 -2.06
N ARG A 339 5.46 4.15 -0.98
CA ARG A 339 5.76 5.09 0.11
C ARG A 339 6.78 4.54 1.11
N TYR A 340 6.79 3.22 1.33
CA TYR A 340 7.63 2.53 2.31
C TYR A 340 8.34 1.33 1.67
N PRO A 341 9.22 1.54 0.67
CA PRO A 341 9.86 0.48 -0.11
C PRO A 341 10.73 -0.48 0.74
N GLN A 342 11.16 -0.04 1.93
CA GLN A 342 11.88 -0.88 2.89
C GLN A 342 11.03 -1.99 3.51
N LEU A 343 9.70 -1.86 3.51
CA LEU A 343 8.77 -2.82 4.12
C LEU A 343 8.38 -3.92 3.13
N LYS A 344 9.34 -4.82 2.83
CA LYS A 344 9.16 -5.90 1.84
C LYS A 344 7.98 -6.83 2.12
N GLY A 345 7.53 -6.93 3.38
CA GLY A 345 6.36 -7.71 3.78
C GLY A 345 5.06 -7.26 3.12
N LEU A 346 4.98 -6.01 2.62
CA LEU A 346 3.80 -5.49 1.94
C LEU A 346 3.54 -6.14 0.56
N LEU A 347 4.56 -6.77 -0.05
CA LEU A 347 4.43 -7.43 -1.35
C LEU A 347 3.47 -8.63 -1.33
N GLU A 348 3.22 -9.22 -0.15
CA GLU A 348 2.31 -10.35 -0.03
C GLU A 348 0.86 -10.00 -0.37
N PHE A 349 0.46 -8.74 -0.17
CA PHE A 349 -0.87 -8.23 -0.49
C PHE A 349 -1.11 -8.11 -1.99
N LEU A 350 -0.06 -8.27 -2.80
CA LEU A 350 -0.17 -8.30 -4.25
C LEU A 350 -0.25 -9.73 -4.84
N ASN A 351 0.00 -10.79 -4.05
CA ASN A 351 -0.04 -12.18 -4.52
C ASN A 351 -1.48 -12.69 -4.73
N PRO A 352 -1.71 -13.69 -5.60
CA PRO A 352 -2.91 -13.73 -6.42
C PRO A 352 -4.18 -13.94 -5.59
N GLN A 353 -4.98 -12.87 -5.50
CA GLN A 353 -6.42 -12.95 -5.34
C GLN A 353 -7.04 -13.07 -6.74
N LEU A 354 -8.16 -13.79 -6.88
CA LEU A 354 -8.90 -13.94 -8.14
C LEU A 354 -9.01 -12.58 -8.84
N LEU A 355 -8.62 -12.48 -10.12
CA LEU A 355 -8.70 -11.23 -10.86
C LEU A 355 -10.18 -10.80 -10.96
N PRO A 356 -10.53 -9.59 -10.48
CA PRO A 356 -11.87 -9.06 -10.61
C PRO A 356 -12.41 -9.14 -12.04
N VAL A 357 -13.52 -9.84 -12.26
CA VAL A 357 -14.16 -9.96 -13.56
C VAL A 357 -14.80 -8.65 -13.99
N TYR A 358 -15.37 -7.89 -13.05
CA TYR A 358 -16.06 -6.63 -13.30
C TYR A 358 -15.10 -5.45 -13.45
N PHE A 359 -13.89 -5.55 -12.89
CA PHE A 359 -12.88 -4.48 -12.93
C PHE A 359 -11.67 -4.78 -13.82
N LYS A 360 -11.78 -5.70 -14.79
CA LYS A 360 -10.67 -6.12 -15.68
C LYS A 360 -9.84 -4.96 -16.25
N GLY A 361 -10.48 -3.85 -16.63
CA GLY A 361 -9.78 -2.66 -17.13
C GLY A 361 -8.84 -2.05 -16.09
N LEU A 362 -9.34 -1.82 -14.86
CA LEU A 362 -8.53 -1.33 -13.74
C LEU A 362 -7.47 -2.34 -13.33
N THR A 363 -7.86 -3.62 -13.21
CA THR A 363 -6.93 -4.67 -12.81
C THR A 363 -5.80 -4.84 -13.82
N SER A 364 -6.04 -4.66 -15.13
CA SER A 364 -5.00 -4.72 -16.15
C SER A 364 -4.01 -3.56 -16.01
N LEU A 365 -4.49 -2.34 -15.77
CA LEU A 365 -3.65 -1.17 -15.51
C LEU A 365 -2.82 -1.34 -14.23
N LEU A 366 -3.46 -1.80 -13.15
CA LEU A 366 -2.82 -2.06 -11.86
C LEU A 366 -1.79 -3.19 -11.97
N SER A 367 -2.08 -4.24 -12.74
CA SER A 367 -1.17 -5.38 -12.92
C SER A 367 0.16 -4.96 -13.56
N HIS A 368 0.17 -3.93 -14.41
CA HIS A 368 1.41 -3.38 -14.95
C HIS A 368 2.26 -2.72 -13.84
N GLU A 369 1.65 -1.91 -12.97
CA GLU A 369 2.34 -1.32 -11.82
C GLU A 369 2.80 -2.40 -10.82
N GLU A 370 1.92 -3.35 -10.48
CA GLU A 370 2.26 -4.48 -9.62
C GLU A 370 3.39 -5.32 -10.21
N SER A 371 3.42 -5.53 -11.52
CA SER A 371 4.51 -6.26 -12.15
C SER A 371 5.83 -5.53 -11.96
N SER A 372 5.85 -4.20 -12.05
CA SER A 372 7.04 -3.37 -11.76
C SER A 372 7.44 -3.38 -10.28
N LEU A 373 6.49 -3.54 -9.35
CA LEU A 373 6.74 -3.56 -7.90
C LEU A 373 7.11 -4.95 -7.36
N LYS A 374 6.48 -5.99 -7.91
CA LYS A 374 6.85 -7.40 -7.73
C LYS A 374 8.09 -7.75 -8.53
N ASP A 375 8.49 -6.88 -9.46
CA ASP A 375 9.76 -7.03 -10.14
C ASP A 375 10.86 -6.86 -9.11
N THR A 376 11.25 -8.00 -8.58
CA THR A 376 12.39 -8.10 -7.70
C THR A 376 13.67 -8.06 -8.54
N ARG A 377 13.59 -8.18 -9.88
CA ARG A 377 14.71 -7.89 -10.77
C ARG A 377 15.11 -6.43 -10.51
N PRO A 378 16.39 -6.15 -10.29
CA PRO A 378 16.83 -4.77 -10.38
C PRO A 378 16.43 -4.26 -11.78
N ASP A 379 16.21 -2.95 -11.95
CA ASP A 379 16.12 -2.29 -13.27
C ASP A 379 17.33 -2.58 -14.19
N LEU A 380 18.30 -3.38 -13.72
CA LEU A 380 19.58 -3.72 -14.28
C LEU A 380 19.77 -5.24 -14.15
N THR A 381 20.07 -5.96 -15.23
CA THR A 381 20.50 -7.35 -15.15
C THR A 381 21.79 -7.45 -14.33
N ILE A 382 21.78 -8.18 -13.21
CA ILE A 382 22.98 -8.41 -12.38
C ILE A 382 23.39 -9.87 -12.51
N ILE A 383 24.60 -10.12 -13.02
CA ILE A 383 25.17 -11.47 -13.17
C ILE A 383 26.39 -11.60 -12.27
N PHE A 384 26.34 -12.52 -11.32
CA PHE A 384 27.50 -12.98 -10.56
C PHE A 384 28.28 -13.99 -11.40
N VAL A 385 29.56 -13.73 -11.63
CA VAL A 385 30.45 -14.70 -12.27
C VAL A 385 31.41 -15.27 -11.24
N ILE A 386 31.19 -16.53 -10.91
CA ILE A 386 31.92 -17.27 -9.87
C ILE A 386 32.72 -18.43 -10.47
N GLY A 387 33.67 -18.96 -9.70
CA GLY A 387 34.51 -20.09 -10.11
C GLY A 387 35.84 -20.12 -9.37
N GLY A 388 36.61 -21.19 -9.56
CA GLY A 388 37.89 -21.38 -8.89
C GLY A 388 38.96 -20.32 -9.23
N PRO A 389 40.04 -20.22 -8.42
CA PRO A 389 41.18 -19.37 -8.74
C PRO A 389 41.85 -19.79 -10.06
N GLY A 390 42.08 -18.84 -10.96
CA GLY A 390 42.75 -19.13 -12.25
C GLY A 390 41.86 -19.72 -13.34
N VAL A 391 40.54 -19.83 -13.12
CA VAL A 391 39.59 -20.38 -14.11
C VAL A 391 39.41 -19.53 -15.37
N GLY A 392 39.74 -18.23 -15.29
CA GLY A 392 39.63 -17.30 -16.44
C GLY A 392 38.53 -16.24 -16.32
N LYS A 393 37.95 -16.04 -15.13
CA LYS A 393 36.87 -15.06 -14.87
C LYS A 393 37.14 -13.68 -15.47
N ASP A 394 38.29 -13.07 -15.19
CA ASP A 394 38.62 -11.73 -15.68
C ASP A 394 38.55 -11.62 -17.21
N THR A 395 39.12 -12.61 -17.90
CA THR A 395 39.15 -12.67 -19.36
C THR A 395 37.74 -12.80 -19.93
N GLN A 396 36.94 -13.72 -19.38
CA GLN A 396 35.59 -13.96 -19.86
C GLN A 396 34.66 -12.80 -19.54
N CYS A 397 34.68 -12.26 -18.31
CA CYS A 397 33.84 -11.13 -17.92
C CYS A 397 34.07 -9.88 -18.77
N ASN A 398 35.33 -9.58 -19.15
CA ASN A 398 35.62 -8.47 -20.05
C ASN A 398 34.95 -8.67 -21.42
N ARG A 399 35.16 -9.83 -22.04
CA ARG A 399 34.61 -10.14 -23.37
C ARG A 399 33.08 -10.18 -23.37
N LEU A 400 32.49 -10.74 -22.31
CA LEU A 400 31.04 -10.83 -22.14
C LEU A 400 30.44 -9.43 -21.92
N ALA A 401 31.05 -8.61 -21.07
CA ALA A 401 30.60 -7.24 -20.85
C ALA A 401 30.60 -6.41 -22.13
N ASP A 402 31.67 -6.50 -22.93
CA ASP A 402 31.75 -5.83 -24.24
C ASP A 402 30.67 -6.35 -25.20
N LYS A 403 30.40 -7.66 -25.19
CA LYS A 403 29.41 -8.28 -26.09
C LYS A 403 27.98 -7.89 -25.77
N PHE A 404 27.61 -7.84 -24.50
CA PHE A 404 26.24 -7.57 -24.02
C PHE A 404 26.01 -6.12 -23.61
N GLY A 405 27.04 -5.26 -23.59
CA GLY A 405 26.93 -3.87 -23.19
C GLY A 405 26.85 -3.66 -21.66
N PHE A 406 27.26 -4.66 -20.88
CA PHE A 406 27.17 -4.62 -19.42
C PHE A 406 28.38 -3.88 -18.83
N CYS A 407 28.21 -3.32 -17.64
CA CYS A 407 29.31 -2.79 -16.84
C CYS A 407 30.02 -3.94 -16.10
N HIS A 408 31.25 -4.24 -16.51
CA HIS A 408 32.10 -5.17 -15.77
C HIS A 408 32.65 -4.51 -14.51
N ILE A 409 32.33 -5.09 -13.35
CA ILE A 409 32.87 -4.67 -12.05
C ILE A 409 33.77 -5.79 -11.50
N PRO A 410 35.11 -5.65 -11.63
CA PRO A 410 36.05 -6.51 -10.96
C PRO A 410 36.21 -6.07 -9.50
N THR A 411 35.63 -6.81 -8.56
CA THR A 411 35.66 -6.45 -7.13
C THR A 411 37.08 -6.30 -6.54
N GLY A 412 38.02 -7.14 -6.98
CA GLY A 412 39.43 -6.99 -6.60
C GLY A 412 40.11 -5.75 -7.19
N GLY A 413 39.58 -5.21 -8.29
CA GLY A 413 40.02 -3.94 -8.89
C GLY A 413 39.52 -2.72 -8.11
N LEU A 414 38.27 -2.76 -7.64
CA LEU A 414 37.67 -1.69 -6.84
C LEU A 414 38.49 -1.38 -5.58
N LEU A 415 38.95 -2.41 -4.87
CA LEU A 415 39.78 -2.21 -3.67
C LEU A 415 41.12 -1.52 -3.98
N ARG A 416 41.75 -1.88 -5.10
CA ARG A 416 43.01 -1.26 -5.55
C ARG A 416 42.80 0.19 -5.98
N GLU A 417 41.65 0.48 -6.59
CA GLU A 417 41.29 1.83 -7.01
C GLU A 417 40.96 2.72 -5.81
N GLU A 418 40.24 2.21 -4.81
CA GLU A 418 39.96 2.94 -3.56
C GLU A 418 41.26 3.32 -2.82
N ILE A 419 42.23 2.40 -2.76
CA ILE A 419 43.58 2.67 -2.20
C ILE A 419 44.29 3.79 -2.97
N LYS A 420 44.24 3.76 -4.32
CA LYS A 420 44.90 4.77 -5.16
C LYS A 420 44.24 6.14 -5.06
N GLN A 421 42.92 6.19 -5.00
CA GLN A 421 42.15 7.43 -4.97
C GLN A 421 42.17 8.09 -3.58
N ARG A 422 42.31 7.29 -2.51
CA ARG A 422 42.33 7.77 -1.13
C ARG A 422 43.48 7.14 -0.33
N PRO A 423 44.74 7.39 -0.69
CA PRO A 423 45.89 6.78 -0.02
C PRO A 423 45.93 7.09 1.47
N ASP A 424 45.47 8.28 1.88
CA ASP A 424 45.46 8.73 3.28
C ASP A 424 44.24 8.27 4.10
N SER A 425 43.35 7.44 3.53
CA SER A 425 42.20 6.89 4.26
C SER A 425 42.64 6.00 5.42
N ARG A 426 41.93 6.07 6.55
CA ARG A 426 42.16 5.17 7.70
C ARG A 426 42.00 3.68 7.33
N HIS A 427 41.32 3.38 6.22
CA HIS A 427 41.08 2.02 5.74
C HIS A 427 42.17 1.51 4.77
N THR A 428 43.07 2.37 4.27
CA THR A 428 44.07 2.00 3.24
C THR A 428 44.96 0.84 3.68
N LYS A 429 45.56 0.94 4.88
CA LYS A 429 46.41 -0.13 5.43
C LYS A 429 45.67 -1.46 5.59
N PHE A 430 44.39 -1.40 5.97
CA PHE A 430 43.54 -2.59 6.09
C PHE A 430 43.24 -3.21 4.72
N LEU A 431 42.95 -2.40 3.70
CA LEU A 431 42.71 -2.87 2.34
C LEU A 431 43.98 -3.46 1.70
N GLU A 432 45.14 -2.82 1.88
CA GLU A 432 46.44 -3.33 1.42
C GLU A 432 46.77 -4.70 2.04
N ALA A 433 46.59 -4.83 3.37
CA ALA A 433 46.76 -6.09 4.06
C ALA A 433 45.76 -7.15 3.60
N SER A 434 44.50 -6.79 3.38
CA SER A 434 43.46 -7.70 2.90
C SER A 434 43.79 -8.25 1.51
N ILE A 435 44.30 -7.41 0.60
CA ILE A 435 44.74 -7.82 -0.74
C ILE A 435 45.98 -8.73 -0.67
N ALA A 436 46.97 -8.38 0.15
CA ALA A 436 48.22 -9.14 0.27
C ALA A 436 48.03 -10.52 0.90
N LEU A 437 47.18 -10.60 1.94
CA LEU A 437 46.95 -11.81 2.73
C LEU A 437 45.76 -12.65 2.25
N GLY A 438 44.96 -12.10 1.33
CA GLY A 438 43.80 -12.75 0.73
C GLY A 438 42.58 -12.81 1.66
N PHE A 439 42.45 -11.87 2.60
CA PHE A 439 41.28 -11.79 3.48
C PHE A 439 40.09 -11.11 2.82
N ASN A 440 38.88 -11.51 3.22
CA ASN A 440 37.65 -10.85 2.82
C ASN A 440 37.51 -9.53 3.59
N VAL A 441 37.14 -8.46 2.87
CA VAL A 441 36.78 -7.18 3.48
C VAL A 441 35.33 -7.24 4.00
N PRO A 442 34.95 -6.38 4.97
CA PRO A 442 33.58 -6.29 5.46
C PRO A 442 32.57 -6.10 4.31
N ALA A 443 31.42 -6.76 4.41
CA ALA A 443 30.43 -6.81 3.35
C ALA A 443 29.94 -5.40 2.97
N GLU A 444 29.65 -4.55 3.95
CA GLU A 444 29.14 -3.20 3.76
C GLU A 444 30.11 -2.32 2.95
N LEU A 445 31.42 -2.48 3.19
CA LEU A 445 32.43 -1.76 2.42
C LEU A 445 32.43 -2.22 0.97
N MET A 446 32.40 -3.53 0.71
CA MET A 446 32.36 -4.08 -0.65
C MET A 446 31.11 -3.62 -1.41
N ILE A 447 29.94 -3.69 -0.77
CA ILE A 447 28.67 -3.23 -1.35
C ILE A 447 28.74 -1.75 -1.71
N SER A 448 29.25 -0.90 -0.81
CA SER A 448 29.36 0.54 -1.09
C SER A 448 30.21 0.86 -2.32
N LEU A 449 31.31 0.12 -2.52
CA LEU A 449 32.19 0.27 -3.69
C LEU A 449 31.52 -0.22 -4.98
N ILE A 450 30.79 -1.34 -4.91
CA ILE A 450 30.03 -1.87 -6.06
C ILE A 450 28.94 -0.87 -6.48
N THR A 451 28.15 -0.36 -5.53
CA THR A 451 27.07 0.60 -5.79
C THR A 451 27.61 1.91 -6.39
N ALA A 452 28.76 2.40 -5.91
CA ALA A 452 29.41 3.57 -6.49
C ALA A 452 29.90 3.35 -7.94
N ALA A 453 30.32 2.12 -8.28
CA ALA A 453 30.80 1.77 -9.61
C ALA A 453 29.68 1.47 -10.62
N ALA A 454 28.51 1.01 -10.16
CA ALA A 454 27.42 0.51 -11.00
C ALA A 454 26.78 1.54 -11.95
N LYS A 455 26.75 2.83 -11.60
CA LYS A 455 26.28 3.95 -12.44
C LYS A 455 24.94 3.70 -13.19
N GLY A 456 24.03 2.89 -12.65
CA GLY A 456 22.73 2.62 -13.25
C GLY A 456 22.77 1.79 -14.55
N ARG A 457 23.75 0.88 -14.73
CA ARG A 457 23.85 -0.03 -15.89
C ARG A 457 23.77 -1.49 -15.47
N GLU A 458 23.43 -2.38 -16.40
CA GLU A 458 23.49 -3.84 -16.21
C GLU A 458 24.90 -4.26 -15.79
N LEU A 459 25.03 -5.22 -14.88
CA LEU A 459 26.27 -5.52 -14.15
C LEU A 459 26.74 -6.95 -14.40
N ILE A 460 28.04 -7.09 -14.66
CA ILE A 460 28.77 -8.35 -14.45
C ILE A 460 29.68 -8.15 -13.23
N LEU A 461 29.32 -8.78 -12.12
CA LEU A 461 30.14 -8.76 -10.90
C LEU A 461 31.10 -9.95 -10.92
N ASN A 462 32.39 -9.65 -11.07
CA ASN A 462 33.43 -10.65 -11.14
C ASN A 462 34.03 -10.90 -9.75
N GLY A 463 33.96 -12.15 -9.29
CA GLY A 463 34.55 -12.58 -8.03
C GLY A 463 33.77 -12.11 -6.79
N PHE A 464 32.46 -11.93 -6.94
CA PHE A 464 31.48 -11.61 -5.91
C PHE A 464 30.22 -12.46 -6.13
N PRO A 465 29.53 -12.89 -5.06
CA PRO A 465 29.95 -12.84 -3.66
C PRO A 465 31.11 -13.81 -3.38
N ARG A 466 31.93 -13.54 -2.35
CA ARG A 466 33.00 -14.47 -1.91
C ARG A 466 32.63 -15.31 -0.69
N ASN A 467 31.65 -14.88 0.07
CA ASN A 467 31.12 -15.57 1.24
C ASN A 467 29.64 -15.22 1.41
N PHE A 468 28.99 -15.91 2.34
CA PHE A 468 27.56 -15.75 2.58
C PHE A 468 27.18 -14.35 3.11
N ASP A 469 28.01 -13.75 3.97
CA ASP A 469 27.75 -12.41 4.52
C ASP A 469 27.66 -11.36 3.41
N GLN A 470 28.59 -11.39 2.44
CA GLN A 470 28.55 -10.50 1.27
C GLN A 470 27.27 -10.67 0.46
N LEU A 471 26.83 -11.92 0.27
CA LEU A 471 25.60 -12.21 -0.46
C LEU A 471 24.37 -11.67 0.28
N LEU A 472 24.22 -11.98 1.57
CA LEU A 472 23.09 -11.51 2.36
C LEU A 472 23.03 -9.98 2.41
N THR A 473 24.16 -9.31 2.63
CA THR A 473 24.21 -7.84 2.62
C THR A 473 23.87 -7.27 1.24
N PHE A 474 24.27 -7.94 0.15
CA PHE A 474 23.85 -7.55 -1.21
C PHE A 474 22.35 -7.67 -1.41
N GLU A 475 21.75 -8.79 -1.00
CA GLU A 475 20.29 -9.03 -1.12
C GLU A 475 19.47 -8.02 -0.30
N GLN A 476 20.02 -7.60 0.84
CA GLN A 476 19.41 -6.62 1.72
C GLN A 476 19.52 -5.20 1.18
N LEU A 477 20.72 -4.78 0.75
CA LEU A 477 21.02 -3.38 0.45
C LEU A 477 20.99 -3.00 -1.04
N VAL A 478 21.14 -3.97 -1.95
CA VAL A 478 21.22 -3.75 -3.40
C VAL A 478 20.05 -4.41 -4.12
N SER A 479 20.03 -5.75 -4.20
CA SER A 479 18.93 -6.47 -4.83
C SER A 479 18.96 -7.96 -4.47
N PRO A 480 17.81 -8.57 -4.16
CA PRO A 480 17.69 -10.02 -3.99
C PRO A 480 17.64 -10.79 -5.31
N CYS A 481 17.62 -10.11 -6.47
CA CYS A 481 17.58 -10.77 -7.77
C CYS A 481 18.86 -10.55 -8.56
N TYR A 482 19.43 -11.68 -8.95
CA TYR A 482 20.65 -11.79 -9.72
C TYR A 482 20.63 -13.16 -10.40
N SER A 483 21.43 -13.28 -11.45
CA SER A 483 21.75 -14.55 -12.09
C SER A 483 23.17 -14.95 -11.74
N THR A 484 23.48 -16.25 -11.77
CA THR A 484 24.83 -16.74 -11.50
C THR A 484 25.35 -17.56 -12.67
N LEU A 485 26.55 -17.23 -13.13
CA LEU A 485 27.32 -18.03 -14.06
C LEU A 485 28.52 -18.64 -13.33
N LEU A 486 28.53 -19.96 -13.19
CA LEU A 486 29.64 -20.71 -12.64
C LEU A 486 30.57 -21.17 -13.75
N LEU A 487 31.82 -20.69 -13.72
CA LEU A 487 32.91 -21.26 -14.51
C LEU A 487 33.50 -22.43 -13.72
N ASP A 488 33.16 -23.66 -14.14
CA ASP A 488 33.61 -24.89 -13.48
C ASP A 488 34.85 -25.47 -14.16
N CYS A 489 35.80 -25.91 -13.35
CA CYS A 489 37.06 -26.45 -13.85
C CYS A 489 37.74 -27.30 -12.78
N PRO A 490 38.18 -28.53 -13.11
CA PRO A 490 38.90 -29.40 -12.18
C PRO A 490 40.17 -28.75 -11.61
N ASP A 491 40.41 -28.99 -10.31
CA ASP A 491 41.56 -28.44 -9.57
C ASP A 491 42.90 -28.71 -10.27
N GLU A 492 43.07 -29.87 -10.90
CA GLU A 492 44.29 -30.23 -11.64
C GLU A 492 44.61 -29.23 -12.76
N ILE A 493 43.58 -28.79 -13.50
CA ILE A 493 43.71 -27.81 -14.57
C ILE A 493 43.95 -26.42 -13.98
N LEU A 494 43.26 -26.05 -12.90
CA LEU A 494 43.47 -24.79 -12.20
C LEU A 494 44.90 -24.65 -11.68
N ARG A 495 45.44 -25.72 -11.06
CA ARG A 495 46.85 -25.81 -10.64
C ARG A 495 47.80 -25.66 -11.81
N ALA A 496 47.56 -26.37 -12.92
CA ALA A 496 48.39 -26.27 -14.12
C ALA A 496 48.40 -24.85 -14.72
N ARG A 497 47.23 -24.20 -14.80
CA ARG A 497 47.09 -22.81 -15.25
C ARG A 497 47.82 -21.83 -14.34
N HIS A 498 47.72 -22.02 -13.02
CA HIS A 498 48.42 -21.20 -12.03
C HIS A 498 49.95 -21.33 -12.16
N ARG A 499 50.46 -22.57 -12.31
CA ARG A 499 51.88 -22.84 -12.54
C ARG A 499 52.41 -22.22 -13.83
N LYS A 500 51.65 -22.32 -14.93
CA LYS A 500 52.02 -21.70 -16.22
C LYS A 500 52.10 -20.17 -16.13
N ARG A 501 51.19 -19.54 -15.38
CA ARG A 501 51.21 -18.09 -15.11
C ARG A 501 52.39 -17.72 -14.20
N ALA A 502 52.65 -18.50 -13.17
CA ALA A 502 53.79 -18.31 -12.28
C ALA A 502 55.14 -18.47 -13.00
N ALA A 503 55.27 -19.37 -13.99
CA ALA A 503 56.52 -19.54 -14.75
C ALA A 503 56.99 -18.27 -15.51
N SER A 504 56.09 -17.30 -15.73
CA SER A 504 56.39 -16.01 -16.37
C SER A 504 56.79 -14.88 -15.40
N SER A 505 56.81 -15.14 -14.09
CA SER A 505 57.21 -14.18 -13.04
C SER A 505 57.96 -14.91 -11.92
N SER A 506 59.02 -14.35 -11.35
CA SER A 506 59.93 -15.06 -10.42
C SER A 506 59.36 -15.38 -9.01
N ARG A 507 58.12 -15.88 -8.92
CA ARG A 507 57.44 -16.32 -7.68
C ARG A 507 56.58 -17.56 -7.96
N SER A 508 57.13 -18.76 -7.77
CA SER A 508 56.35 -20.01 -7.73
C SER A 508 56.03 -20.37 -6.28
N ASP A 509 54.92 -19.87 -5.75
CA ASP A 509 54.49 -20.20 -4.40
C ASP A 509 53.24 -21.09 -4.48
N ASP A 510 53.46 -22.40 -4.67
CA ASP A 510 52.40 -23.43 -4.77
C ASP A 510 51.51 -23.45 -3.49
N SER A 511 52.03 -22.96 -2.35
CA SER A 511 51.28 -22.80 -1.11
C SER A 511 50.08 -21.86 -1.22
N ILE A 512 50.15 -20.84 -2.09
CA ILE A 512 49.11 -19.82 -2.25
C ILE A 512 47.91 -20.36 -3.03
N ILE A 513 48.15 -21.17 -4.07
CA ILE A 513 47.05 -21.73 -4.87
C ILE A 513 46.29 -22.79 -4.08
N GLU A 514 46.97 -23.61 -3.28
CA GLU A 514 46.31 -24.59 -2.41
C GLU A 514 45.44 -23.92 -1.35
N LYS A 515 45.90 -22.84 -0.73
CA LYS A 515 45.07 -22.06 0.21
C LYS A 515 43.81 -21.53 -0.48
N ARG A 516 43.94 -20.95 -1.68
CA ARG A 516 42.81 -20.39 -2.43
C ARG A 516 41.81 -21.45 -2.91
N LEU A 517 42.30 -22.62 -3.30
CA LEU A 517 41.44 -23.76 -3.64
C LEU A 517 40.69 -24.26 -2.41
N LYS A 518 41.38 -24.38 -1.27
CA LYS A 518 40.75 -24.74 0.01
C LYS A 518 39.67 -23.74 0.42
N ASP A 519 39.95 -22.44 0.33
CA ASP A 519 38.97 -21.39 0.65
C ASP A 519 37.78 -21.45 -0.31
N TYR A 520 38.02 -21.62 -1.62
CA TYR A 520 36.95 -21.80 -2.61
C TYR A 520 36.06 -23.01 -2.32
N HIS A 521 36.66 -24.16 -1.97
CA HIS A 521 35.91 -25.38 -1.65
C HIS A 521 35.17 -25.29 -0.30
N GLY A 522 35.69 -24.54 0.67
CA GLY A 522 35.01 -24.26 1.95
C GLY A 522 33.68 -23.51 1.79
N GLU A 523 33.53 -22.75 0.72
CA GLU A 523 32.31 -21.99 0.38
C GLU A 523 31.32 -22.79 -0.49
N GLN A 524 31.30 -24.12 -0.38
CA GLN A 524 30.34 -24.95 -1.13
C GLN A 524 28.88 -24.57 -0.82
N HIS A 525 28.58 -24.29 0.45
CA HIS A 525 27.25 -23.87 0.90
C HIS A 525 26.75 -22.58 0.21
N LEU A 526 27.65 -21.64 -0.12
CA LEU A 526 27.32 -20.45 -0.89
C LEU A 526 26.90 -20.81 -2.32
N ARG A 527 27.61 -21.74 -2.97
CA ARG A 527 27.27 -22.22 -4.32
C ARG A 527 25.91 -22.91 -4.33
N ASP A 528 25.69 -23.79 -3.37
CA ASP A 528 24.43 -24.53 -3.24
C ASP A 528 23.25 -23.56 -3.05
N TYR A 529 23.45 -22.52 -2.23
CA TYR A 529 22.44 -21.46 -2.04
C TYR A 529 22.18 -20.67 -3.32
N LEU A 530 23.23 -20.23 -4.04
CA LEU A 530 23.08 -19.50 -5.30
C LEU A 530 22.34 -20.33 -6.35
N GLN A 531 22.60 -21.63 -6.42
CA GLN A 531 21.91 -22.56 -7.33
C GLN A 531 20.43 -22.73 -6.99
N GLY A 532 20.06 -22.66 -5.71
CA GLY A 532 18.67 -22.76 -5.24
C GLY A 532 17.87 -21.45 -5.30
N ARG A 533 18.53 -20.29 -5.43
CA ARG A 533 17.90 -18.98 -5.21
C ARG A 533 17.46 -18.25 -6.49
N GLY A 534 18.15 -18.46 -7.61
CA GLY A 534 17.91 -17.75 -8.88
C GLY A 534 18.42 -18.51 -10.11
N PRO A 535 18.32 -17.92 -11.32
CA PRO A 535 18.87 -18.52 -12.53
C PRO A 535 20.39 -18.80 -12.37
N PHE A 536 20.78 -20.04 -12.63
CA PHE A 536 22.14 -20.52 -12.39
C PHE A 536 22.57 -21.39 -13.56
N GLU A 537 23.66 -21.00 -14.23
CA GLU A 537 24.24 -21.76 -15.35
C GLU A 537 25.67 -22.15 -15.03
N THR A 538 26.04 -23.39 -15.38
CA THR A 538 27.39 -23.92 -15.19
C THR A 538 28.05 -24.12 -16.55
N VAL A 539 29.28 -23.63 -16.68
CA VAL A 539 30.06 -23.69 -17.92
C VAL A 539 31.34 -24.46 -17.67
N ASP A 540 31.53 -25.52 -18.44
CA ASP A 540 32.80 -26.23 -18.52
C ASP A 540 33.90 -25.28 -19.02
N SER A 541 34.85 -25.01 -18.14
CA SER A 541 35.95 -24.09 -18.39
C SER A 541 37.28 -24.79 -18.63
N THR A 542 37.28 -26.08 -19.00
CA THR A 542 38.50 -26.88 -19.27
C THR A 542 39.18 -26.56 -20.61
N GLY A 543 38.41 -26.15 -21.63
CA GLY A 543 38.87 -25.87 -22.98
C GLY A 543 39.75 -24.63 -23.15
N SER A 544 39.98 -24.25 -24.41
CA SER A 544 40.64 -23.01 -24.80
C SER A 544 39.81 -21.77 -24.42
N GLU A 545 40.46 -20.61 -24.35
CA GLU A 545 39.77 -19.35 -24.00
C GLU A 545 38.56 -19.06 -24.89
N GLU A 546 38.65 -19.39 -26.18
CA GLU A 546 37.56 -19.17 -27.15
C GLU A 546 36.41 -20.15 -26.96
N GLU A 547 36.70 -21.43 -26.75
CA GLU A 547 35.66 -22.44 -26.46
C GLU A 547 34.90 -22.07 -25.18
N VAL A 548 35.61 -21.67 -24.13
CA VAL A 548 34.99 -21.21 -22.88
C VAL A 548 34.18 -19.94 -23.08
N TYR A 549 34.62 -19.01 -23.93
CA TYR A 549 33.86 -17.80 -24.25
C TYR A 549 32.54 -18.11 -24.95
N ILE A 550 32.56 -19.02 -25.94
CA ILE A 550 31.35 -19.44 -26.66
C ILE A 550 30.33 -20.03 -25.68
N LEU A 551 30.77 -20.96 -24.83
CA LEU A 551 29.90 -21.58 -23.82
C LEU A 551 29.39 -20.57 -22.78
N ALA A 552 30.27 -19.67 -22.30
CA ALA A 552 29.89 -18.64 -21.34
C ALA A 552 28.89 -17.62 -21.94
N LYS A 553 29.03 -17.31 -23.22
CA LYS A 553 28.08 -16.47 -23.96
C LYS A 553 26.71 -17.14 -24.05
N GLU A 554 26.66 -18.42 -24.42
CA GLU A 554 25.42 -19.19 -24.44
C GLU A 554 24.77 -19.26 -23.06
N GLY A 555 25.58 -19.48 -22.01
CA GLY A 555 25.14 -19.43 -20.62
C GLY A 555 24.49 -18.09 -20.25
N ILE A 556 25.14 -16.96 -20.57
CA ILE A 556 24.52 -15.63 -20.36
C ILE A 556 23.23 -15.47 -21.17
N GLU A 557 23.19 -15.91 -22.44
CA GLU A 557 21.96 -15.86 -23.25
C GLU A 557 20.80 -16.65 -22.64
N LEU A 558 21.07 -17.74 -21.93
CA LEU A 558 20.06 -18.49 -21.17
C LEU A 558 19.62 -17.76 -19.89
N LEU A 559 20.56 -17.12 -19.19
CA LEU A 559 20.29 -16.36 -17.97
C LEU A 559 19.47 -15.09 -18.22
N ILE A 560 19.61 -14.46 -19.39
CA ILE A 560 18.92 -13.20 -19.75
C ILE A 560 17.61 -13.40 -20.51
N LYS A 561 17.28 -14.61 -20.98
CA LYS A 561 16.02 -14.86 -21.70
C LYS A 561 14.83 -14.74 -20.76
N PRO A 562 13.73 -14.06 -21.17
CA PRO A 562 12.49 -14.12 -20.43
C PRO A 562 12.02 -15.57 -20.40
N ARG A 563 11.87 -16.15 -19.21
CA ARG A 563 11.17 -17.43 -19.08
C ARG A 563 9.73 -17.19 -19.54
N GLU A 564 9.25 -17.99 -20.48
CA GLU A 564 7.86 -17.92 -20.92
C GLU A 564 6.94 -18.02 -19.69
N PRO A 565 5.87 -17.20 -19.64
CA PRO A 565 4.93 -17.27 -18.54
C PRO A 565 4.34 -18.68 -18.47
N VAL A 566 4.52 -19.33 -17.32
CA VAL A 566 3.89 -20.62 -16.99
C VAL A 566 2.40 -20.44 -16.82
#